data_AF-A0A7K3SAV5-F1
#
_entry.id   AF-A0A7K3SAV5-F1
#
_cell.length_a   1.000
_cell.length_b   1.000
_cell.length_c   1.000
_cell.angle_alpha   90.00
_cell.angle_beta   90.00
_cell.angle_gamma   90.00
#
_symmetry.space_group_name_H-M   'P 1'
#
loop_
_entity.id
_entity.type
_entity.pdbx_description
1 polymer ?
#
loop_
_entity_poly.entity_id
_entity_poly.type
_entity_poly.pdbx_seq_one_letter_code
_entity_poly.pdbx_strand_id
1 'polypeptide(L)'
;MTREDKAPELPPLLDALTDVAGIRVGHAEVAGAGALSGTTVVLAPEGGAVAAVDVRGGGPGTRETDALDPRNLVQRVDAVVLT
;
A
#
# COMPACT_ATOMS: atom_id res chain seq x y z
N MET A 1 12.64 7.15 -45.45
CA MET A 1 11.28 6.95 -44.90
C MET A 1 11.44 6.37 -43.51
N THR A 2 11.55 7.24 -42.52
CA THR A 2 11.83 6.91 -41.12
C THR A 2 10.60 6.26 -40.51
N ARG A 3 10.68 4.95 -40.23
CA ARG A 3 9.71 4.32 -39.32
C ARG A 3 9.98 4.88 -37.93
N GLU A 4 9.10 5.76 -37.48
CA GLU A 4 9.05 6.18 -36.08
C GLU A 4 8.65 4.94 -35.27
N ASP A 5 9.60 4.41 -34.50
CA ASP A 5 9.32 3.43 -33.46
C ASP A 5 8.43 4.11 -32.42
N LYS A 6 7.11 3.93 -32.54
CA LYS A 6 6.14 4.36 -31.53
C LYS A 6 6.45 3.55 -30.26
N ALA A 7 6.86 4.24 -29.20
CA ALA A 7 7.00 3.62 -27.89
C ALA A 7 5.71 2.85 -27.54
N PRO A 8 5.81 1.65 -26.95
CA PRO A 8 4.64 0.84 -26.67
C PRO A 8 3.65 1.61 -25.81
N GLU A 9 2.39 1.61 -26.23
CA GLU A 9 1.30 2.26 -25.51
C GLU A 9 1.09 1.48 -24.20
N LEU A 10 1.31 2.15 -23.06
CA LEU A 10 1.09 1.53 -21.77
C LEU A 10 -0.39 1.19 -21.60
N PRO A 11 -0.72 0.09 -20.91
CA PRO A 11 -2.12 -0.24 -20.63
C PRO A 11 -2.78 0.93 -19.89
N PRO A 12 -4.10 1.13 -20.08
CA PRO A 12 -4.83 2.16 -19.35
C PRO A 12 -4.75 1.88 -17.84
N LEU A 13 -4.49 2.94 -17.08
CA LEU A 13 -4.50 2.91 -15.61
C LEU A 13 -5.93 2.68 -15.09
N LEU A 14 -6.04 2.05 -13.92
CA LEU A 14 -7.30 1.63 -13.31
C LEU A 14 -7.92 2.70 -12.40
N ASP A 15 -7.28 3.86 -12.25
CA ASP A 15 -7.61 4.89 -11.24
C ASP A 15 -7.60 4.29 -9.82
N ALA A 16 -6.55 3.51 -9.54
CA ALA A 16 -6.41 2.72 -8.32
C ALA A 16 -4.99 2.79 -7.75
N LEU A 17 -4.84 2.46 -6.46
CA LEU A 17 -3.52 2.43 -5.80
C LEU A 17 -2.54 1.47 -6.50
N THR A 18 -3.05 0.39 -7.10
CA THR A 18 -2.27 -0.60 -7.84
C THR A 18 -1.75 -0.12 -9.19
N ASP A 19 -2.11 1.10 -9.62
CA ASP A 19 -1.47 1.75 -10.78
C ASP A 19 0.01 2.08 -10.49
N VAL A 20 0.39 2.15 -9.21
CA VAL A 20 1.79 2.15 -8.78
C VAL A 20 2.36 0.74 -8.93
N ALA A 21 3.25 0.56 -9.91
CA ALA A 21 3.82 -0.74 -10.25
C ALA A 21 4.37 -1.49 -9.02
N GLY A 22 3.95 -2.74 -8.85
CA GLY A 22 4.40 -3.63 -7.78
C GLY A 22 3.62 -3.51 -6.47
N ILE A 23 2.82 -2.47 -6.27
CA ILE A 23 1.87 -2.40 -5.16
C ILE A 23 0.74 -3.39 -5.39
N ARG A 24 0.40 -4.16 -4.35
CA ARG A 24 -0.74 -5.08 -4.31
C ARG A 24 -1.66 -4.72 -3.15
N VAL A 25 -2.95 -4.96 -3.30
CA VAL A 25 -3.95 -4.75 -2.25
C VAL A 25 -4.74 -6.03 -2.05
N GLY A 26 -4.92 -6.43 -0.79
CA GLY A 26 -5.72 -7.59 -0.39
C GLY A 26 -6.76 -7.23 0.65
N HIS A 27 -7.92 -7.88 0.58
CA HIS A 27 -9.02 -7.68 1.52
C HIS A 27 -9.47 -9.02 2.09
N ALA A 28 -9.81 -9.03 3.38
CA ALA A 28 -10.44 -10.16 4.04
C ALA A 28 -11.56 -9.66 4.95
N GLU A 29 -12.72 -10.32 4.90
CA GLU A 29 -13.89 -9.97 5.68
C GLU A 29 -14.16 -11.04 6.73
N VAL A 30 -14.69 -10.63 7.89
CA VAL A 30 -15.17 -11.58 8.90
C VAL A 30 -16.49 -12.17 8.41
N ALA A 31 -16.50 -13.48 8.15
CA ALA A 31 -17.70 -14.17 7.69
C ALA A 31 -18.68 -14.45 8.84
N GLY A 32 -19.98 -14.47 8.53
CA GLY A 32 -21.04 -14.89 9.44
C GLY A 32 -22.19 -13.90 9.56
N ALA A 33 -23.34 -14.37 10.05
CA ALA A 33 -24.50 -13.52 10.25
C ALA A 33 -24.22 -12.45 11.32
N GLY A 34 -24.41 -11.18 10.97
CA GLY A 34 -24.20 -10.04 11.86
C GLY A 34 -22.75 -9.52 11.93
N ALA A 35 -21.81 -10.11 11.20
CA ALA A 35 -20.44 -9.61 11.12
C ALA A 35 -20.36 -8.34 10.24
N LEU A 36 -19.65 -7.32 10.72
CA LEU A 36 -19.42 -6.03 10.04
C LEU A 36 -17.98 -5.56 10.27
N SER A 37 -17.01 -6.41 9.95
CA SER A 37 -15.59 -6.14 10.16
C SER A 37 -14.73 -6.87 9.12
N GLY A 38 -13.48 -6.46 8.98
CA GLY A 38 -12.54 -6.99 8.01
C GLY A 38 -11.17 -6.33 8.15
N THR A 39 -10.30 -6.60 7.19
CA THR A 39 -8.95 -6.04 7.11
C THR A 39 -8.58 -5.79 5.66
N THR A 40 -7.86 -4.70 5.43
CA THR A 40 -7.19 -4.41 4.16
C THR A 40 -5.69 -4.37 4.38
N VAL A 41 -4.94 -4.98 3.47
CA VAL A 41 -3.48 -4.93 3.44
C VAL A 41 -3.02 -4.30 2.14
N VAL A 42 -2.17 -3.27 2.25
CA VAL A 42 -1.36 -2.76 1.14
C VAL A 42 0.01 -3.42 1.23
N LEU A 43 0.39 -4.18 0.20
CA LEU A 43 1.61 -4.96 0.12
C LEU A 43 2.56 -4.34 -0.90
N ALA A 44 3.76 -3.99 -0.45
CA ALA A 44 4.83 -3.45 -1.26
C ALA A 44 5.37 -4.50 -2.26
N PRO A 45 6.09 -4.05 -3.31
CA PRO A 45 6.90 -4.95 -4.12
C PRO A 45 7.97 -5.67 -3.29
N GLU A 46 8.57 -6.69 -3.90
CA GLU A 46 9.74 -7.36 -3.31
C GLU A 46 10.84 -6.35 -2.96
N GLY A 47 11.43 -6.50 -1.77
CA GLY A 47 12.40 -5.56 -1.21
C GLY A 47 11.80 -4.35 -0.48
N GLY A 48 10.47 -4.30 -0.33
CA GLY A 48 9.75 -3.33 0.49
C GLY A 48 9.72 -1.91 -0.09
N ALA A 49 8.90 -1.06 0.52
CA ALA A 49 8.77 0.36 0.18
C ALA A 49 9.29 1.25 1.33
N VAL A 50 9.87 2.40 0.98
CA VAL A 50 10.14 3.46 1.96
C VAL A 50 8.80 3.97 2.49
N ALA A 51 8.66 4.07 3.81
CA ALA A 51 7.41 4.45 4.45
C ALA A 51 7.61 5.46 5.58
N ALA A 52 6.58 6.25 5.82
CA ALA A 52 6.46 7.19 6.93
C ALA A 52 4.98 7.26 7.35
N VAL A 53 4.70 7.80 8.54
CA VAL A 53 3.33 7.92 9.07
C VAL A 53 3.10 9.28 9.72
N ASP A 54 1.88 9.81 9.56
CA ASP A 54 1.38 11.01 10.22
C ASP A 54 0.02 10.67 10.89
N VAL A 55 -0.01 10.69 12.22
CA VAL A 55 -1.20 10.36 13.03
C VAL A 55 -1.77 11.66 13.59
N ARG A 56 -2.90 12.10 13.03
CA ARG A 56 -3.48 13.41 13.36
C ARG A 56 -4.69 13.40 14.29
N GLY A 57 -5.33 12.24 14.46
CA GLY A 57 -6.50 12.11 15.33
C GLY A 57 -6.14 12.05 16.82
N GLY A 58 -7.04 12.51 17.69
CA GLY A 58 -6.82 12.52 19.15
C GLY A 58 -7.05 11.18 19.87
N GLY A 59 -7.62 10.18 19.19
CA GLY A 59 -7.83 8.83 19.72
C GLY A 59 -7.31 7.74 18.77
N PRO A 60 -6.00 7.68 18.49
CA PRO A 60 -5.45 6.74 17.53
C PRO A 60 -5.40 5.31 18.08
N GLY A 61 -5.67 4.32 17.23
CA GLY A 61 -5.36 2.92 17.45
C GLY A 61 -4.30 2.48 16.46
N THR A 62 -3.02 2.56 16.85
CA THR A 62 -1.88 2.34 15.94
C THR A 62 -0.95 1.26 16.45
N ARG A 63 -0.11 0.75 15.55
CA ARG A 63 0.93 -0.22 15.83
C ARG A 63 2.17 0.10 14.99
N GLU A 64 3.36 -0.07 15.58
CA GLU A 64 4.68 0.11 14.95
C GLU A 64 4.97 1.51 14.36
N THR A 65 4.20 2.55 14.73
CA THR A 65 4.40 3.90 14.16
C THR A 65 5.75 4.50 14.51
N ASP A 66 6.31 4.17 15.67
CA ASP A 66 7.64 4.63 16.07
C ASP A 66 8.72 4.11 15.13
N ALA A 67 8.59 2.89 14.59
CA ALA A 67 9.57 2.32 13.66
C ALA A 67 9.68 3.11 12.34
N LEU A 68 8.66 3.93 12.03
CA LEU A 68 8.60 4.77 10.83
C LEU A 68 9.16 6.18 11.04
N ASP A 69 9.68 6.50 12.23
CA ASP A 69 10.46 7.72 12.43
C ASP A 69 11.73 7.65 11.55
N PRO A 70 12.05 8.70 10.76
CA PRO A 70 13.20 8.69 9.85
C PRO A 70 14.57 8.44 10.51
N ARG A 71 14.67 8.56 11.84
CA ARG A 71 15.91 8.33 12.60
C ARG A 71 16.09 6.87 13.02
N ASN A 72 15.08 6.03 12.82
CA ASN A 72 15.08 4.66 13.31
C ASN A 72 15.64 3.68 12.26
N LEU A 73 15.92 2.45 12.73
CA LEU A 73 16.68 1.45 11.98
C LEU A 73 15.95 0.94 10.74
N VAL A 74 14.63 0.80 10.81
CA VAL A 74 13.82 0.23 9.73
C VAL A 74 13.67 1.24 8.61
N GLN A 75 14.23 0.93 7.44
CA GLN A 75 14.23 1.83 6.29
C GLN A 75 13.10 1.53 5.29
N ARG A 76 12.53 0.32 5.34
CA ARG A 76 11.51 -0.15 4.41
C ARG A 76 10.52 -1.07 5.11
N VAL A 77 9.27 -1.04 4.65
CA VAL A 77 8.21 -1.95 5.10
C VAL A 77 7.67 -2.74 3.93
N ASP A 78 7.29 -3.98 4.19
CA ASP A 78 6.64 -4.82 3.20
C ASP A 78 5.13 -4.58 3.16
N ALA A 79 4.48 -4.22 4.26
CA ALA A 79 3.04 -4.07 4.30
C ALA A 79 2.53 -3.01 5.28
N VAL A 80 1.36 -2.46 4.95
CA VAL A 80 0.54 -1.60 5.81
C VAL A 80 -0.83 -2.23 5.98
N VAL A 81 -1.35 -2.24 7.21
CA VAL A 81 -2.63 -2.88 7.57
C VAL A 81 -3.64 -1.84 8.03
N LEU A 82 -4.89 -1.97 7.55
CA LEU A 82 -6.06 -1.19 7.95
C LEU A 82 -7.11 -2.16 8.50
N THR A 83 -7.61 -1.93 9.73
CA THR A 83 -8.52 -2.85 10.44
C THR A 83 -9.44 -2.14 11.42
#